data_AF-A0A917NC05-F1
#
_entry.id   AF-A0A917NC05-F1
#
_cell.length_a   1.000
_cell.length_b   1.000
_cell.length_c   1.000
_cell.angle_alpha   90.00
_cell.angle_beta   90.00
_cell.angle_gamma   90.00
#
_symmetry.space_group_name_H-M   'P 1'
#
loop_
_entity.id
_entity.type
_entity.pdbx_description
1 polymer ?
#
loop_
_entity_poly.entity_id
_entity_poly.type
_entity_poly.pdbx_seq_one_letter_code
_entity_poly.pdbx_strand_id
1 'polypeptide(L)'
;MKVFSNLVYVRPAYERTKANIREAVRRAIPLRVGVVNLWAGQRSDQAVAELRELGVTEIGTDRLRQVGRGVRTGRAGLDQLCGHCGDGKIAISPSGQVWPCMFSRWMPVGNVRERALAEILSGPRTAEVGATLRTHFATRPRSACDPQCGPNCSPACNPSCWPTGAGPCGPNGGCQPNYDA
;
A
#
# COMPACT_ATOMS: atom_id res chain seq x y z
N MET A 1 30.87 -14.40 3.90
CA MET A 1 29.81 -14.28 4.92
C MET A 1 28.45 -14.36 4.22
N LYS A 2 27.81 -15.54 4.20
CA LYS A 2 26.53 -15.79 3.53
C LYS A 2 25.40 -15.47 4.50
N VAL A 3 24.61 -14.43 4.23
CA VAL A 3 23.37 -14.19 5.00
C VAL A 3 22.19 -14.53 4.11
N PHE A 4 21.50 -15.59 4.53
CA PHE A 4 20.30 -16.15 3.93
C PHE A 4 19.11 -15.18 4.04
N SER A 5 18.35 -15.03 2.96
CA SER A 5 16.98 -14.49 2.97
C SER A 5 16.05 -15.56 2.39
N ASN A 6 15.29 -16.23 3.26
CA ASN A 6 14.49 -17.44 2.98
C ASN A 6 13.02 -17.12 2.61
N LEU A 7 12.79 -16.15 1.72
CA LEU A 7 11.42 -15.71 1.39
C LEU A 7 11.03 -15.84 -0.08
N VAL A 8 12.00 -16.07 -0.96
CA VAL A 8 11.77 -16.44 -2.36
C VAL A 8 12.65 -17.64 -2.65
N TYR A 9 12.04 -18.83 -2.71
CA TYR A 9 12.73 -20.12 -2.89
C TYR A 9 13.22 -20.36 -4.34
N VAL A 10 13.89 -19.37 -4.93
CA VAL A 10 14.61 -19.54 -6.21
C VAL A 10 15.96 -18.81 -6.13
N ARG A 11 17.06 -19.56 -6.18
CA ARG A 11 18.42 -18.98 -6.30
C ARG A 11 18.62 -18.40 -7.72
N PRO A 12 19.35 -17.29 -7.94
CA PRO A 12 19.72 -16.21 -7.02
C PRO A 12 18.76 -15.01 -7.21
N ALA A 13 17.56 -15.07 -6.62
CA ALA A 13 16.56 -14.00 -6.75
C ALA A 13 17.09 -12.62 -6.35
N TYR A 14 17.93 -12.55 -5.31
CA TYR A 14 18.56 -11.31 -4.87
C TYR A 14 19.48 -10.72 -5.94
N GLU A 15 20.46 -11.47 -6.44
CA GLU A 15 21.39 -10.97 -7.47
C GLU A 15 20.67 -10.58 -8.76
N ARG A 16 19.66 -11.36 -9.19
CA ARG A 16 18.85 -11.03 -10.36
C ARG A 16 18.03 -9.76 -10.14
N THR A 17 17.43 -9.59 -8.96
CA THR A 17 16.68 -8.38 -8.61
C THR A 17 17.61 -7.16 -8.60
N LYS A 18 18.78 -7.29 -7.97
CA LYS A 18 19.81 -6.23 -7.93
C LYS A 18 20.31 -5.86 -9.32
N ALA A 19 20.59 -6.85 -10.17
CA ALA A 19 20.98 -6.62 -11.56
C ALA A 19 19.88 -5.90 -12.37
N ASN A 20 18.62 -6.31 -12.21
CA ASN A 20 17.49 -5.65 -12.87
C ASN A 20 17.30 -4.20 -12.39
N ILE A 21 17.45 -3.94 -11.09
CA ILE A 21 17.39 -2.58 -10.53
C ILE A 21 18.50 -1.70 -11.12
N ARG A 22 19.74 -2.20 -11.12
CA ARG A 22 20.88 -1.50 -11.75
C ARG A 22 20.60 -1.17 -13.21
N GLU A 23 20.05 -2.13 -13.95
CA GLU A 23 19.74 -1.93 -15.37
C GLU A 23 18.61 -0.93 -15.58
N ALA A 24 17.57 -0.93 -14.71
CA ALA A 24 16.51 0.07 -14.75
C ALA A 24 17.04 1.48 -14.48
N VAL A 25 17.89 1.63 -13.46
CA VAL A 25 18.54 2.91 -13.13
C VAL A 25 19.43 3.37 -14.28
N ARG A 26 20.27 2.49 -14.85
CA ARG A 26 21.13 2.80 -16.00
C ARG A 26 20.34 3.29 -17.22
N ARG A 27 19.11 2.78 -17.40
CA ARG A 27 18.19 3.18 -18.48
C ARG A 27 17.32 4.39 -18.13
N ALA A 28 17.51 5.01 -16.96
CA ALA A 28 16.67 6.08 -16.44
C ALA A 28 15.17 5.72 -16.39
N ILE A 29 14.85 4.45 -16.13
CA ILE A 29 13.47 4.01 -15.93
C ILE A 29 13.06 4.39 -14.50
N PRO A 30 11.99 5.19 -14.30
CA PRO A 30 11.51 5.52 -12.97
C PRO A 30 11.17 4.26 -12.17
N LEU A 31 11.77 4.11 -11.00
CA LEU A 31 11.65 2.91 -10.18
C LEU A 31 11.12 3.25 -8.79
N ARG A 32 10.08 2.51 -8.39
CA ARG A 32 9.56 2.48 -7.02
C ARG A 32 9.88 1.14 -6.40
N VAL A 33 10.50 1.15 -5.22
CA VAL A 33 10.86 -0.09 -4.51
C VAL A 33 10.17 -0.13 -3.14
N GLY A 34 9.55 -1.27 -2.86
CA GLY A 34 8.98 -1.58 -1.55
C GLY A 34 9.86 -2.59 -0.81
N VAL A 35 10.24 -2.27 0.43
CA VAL A 35 10.92 -3.19 1.35
C VAL A 35 9.93 -3.64 2.42
N VAL A 36 9.64 -4.94 2.48
CA VAL A 36 8.71 -5.49 3.48
C VAL A 36 9.49 -6.13 4.61
N ASN A 37 9.29 -5.64 5.83
CA ASN A 37 9.83 -6.21 7.05
C ASN A 37 8.94 -7.36 7.54
N LEU A 38 9.49 -8.57 7.57
CA LEU A 38 8.74 -9.79 7.85
C LEU A 38 8.93 -10.33 9.27
N TRP A 39 10.01 -9.95 9.95
CA TRP A 39 10.28 -10.30 11.34
C TRP A 39 11.32 -9.36 11.97
N ALA A 40 11.34 -9.32 13.30
CA ALA A 40 12.32 -8.53 14.06
C ALA A 40 13.76 -8.99 13.79
N GLY A 41 14.66 -8.05 13.52
CA GLY A 41 16.05 -8.34 13.17
C GLY A 41 16.30 -8.65 11.69
N GLN A 42 15.28 -8.61 10.84
CA GLN A 42 15.50 -8.56 9.39
C GLN A 42 16.30 -7.30 9.03
N ARG A 43 17.26 -7.44 8.12
CA ARG A 43 18.15 -6.36 7.65
C ARG A 43 17.47 -5.41 6.65
N SER A 44 16.32 -4.86 7.04
CA SER A 44 15.49 -4.00 6.17
C SER A 44 16.17 -2.65 5.92
N ASP A 45 16.78 -2.06 6.95
CA ASP A 45 17.46 -0.76 6.84
C ASP A 45 18.70 -0.85 5.94
N GLN A 46 19.45 -1.95 6.05
CA GLN A 46 20.59 -2.21 5.16
C GLN A 46 20.14 -2.42 3.71
N ALA A 47 18.96 -3.03 3.50
CA ALA A 47 18.39 -3.16 2.16
C ALA A 47 17.98 -1.78 1.59
N VAL A 48 17.42 -0.90 2.42
CA VAL A 48 17.11 0.49 2.01
C VAL A 48 18.38 1.25 1.66
N ALA A 49 19.43 1.17 2.49
CA ALA A 49 20.71 1.81 2.23
C ALA A 49 21.32 1.32 0.90
N GLU A 50 21.33 0.01 0.67
CA GLU A 50 21.80 -0.56 -0.59
C GLU A 50 20.99 -0.08 -1.80
N LEU A 51 19.66 0.02 -1.69
CA LEU A 51 18.82 0.53 -2.78
C LEU A 51 19.14 2.01 -3.10
N ARG A 52 19.42 2.83 -2.10
CA ARG A 52 19.86 4.22 -2.27
C ARG A 52 21.20 4.29 -3.00
N GLU A 53 22.16 3.45 -2.61
CA GLU A 53 23.47 3.34 -3.29
C GLU A 53 23.35 2.91 -4.75
N LEU A 54 22.33 2.12 -5.10
CA LEU A 54 22.03 1.75 -6.48
C LEU A 54 21.39 2.87 -7.31
N GLY A 55 21.05 4.01 -6.69
CA GLY A 55 20.42 5.15 -7.36
C GLY A 55 18.90 5.14 -7.33
N VAL A 56 18.27 4.34 -6.47
CA VAL A 56 16.80 4.35 -6.30
C VAL A 56 16.41 5.51 -5.37
N THR A 57 15.49 6.36 -5.85
CA THR A 57 15.02 7.54 -5.13
C THR A 57 13.70 7.30 -4.38
N GLU A 58 12.79 6.51 -4.95
CA GLU A 58 11.48 6.23 -4.36
C GLU A 58 11.47 4.86 -3.67
N ILE A 59 11.85 4.85 -2.39
CA ILE A 59 11.90 3.64 -1.56
C ILE A 59 10.92 3.79 -0.41
N GLY A 60 10.00 2.84 -0.28
CA GLY A 60 9.12 2.80 0.87
C GLY A 60 9.21 1.48 1.62
N THR A 61 8.86 1.51 2.90
CA THR A 61 8.85 0.34 3.77
C THR A 61 7.44 -0.03 4.19
N ASP A 62 7.20 -1.32 4.39
CA ASP A 62 5.97 -1.81 5.01
C ASP A 62 6.29 -2.99 5.93
N ARG A 63 5.37 -3.32 6.83
CA ARG A 63 5.45 -4.53 7.65
C ARG A 63 4.67 -5.67 6.98
N LEU A 64 4.94 -6.90 7.42
CA LEU A 64 4.06 -8.02 7.09
C LEU A 64 2.63 -7.73 7.56
N ARG A 65 1.73 -7.55 6.60
CA ARG A 65 0.30 -7.50 6.86
C ARG A 65 -0.25 -8.92 6.94
N GLN A 66 -1.11 -9.18 7.93
CA GLN A 66 -1.74 -10.48 8.16
C GLN A 66 -2.90 -10.71 7.17
N VAL A 67 -2.57 -10.77 5.88
CA VAL A 67 -3.52 -10.87 4.77
C VAL A 67 -3.04 -11.91 3.75
N GLY A 68 -3.97 -12.70 3.19
CA GLY A 68 -3.65 -13.77 2.25
C GLY A 68 -2.59 -14.75 2.80
N ARG A 69 -1.54 -15.02 2.01
CA ARG A 69 -0.42 -15.88 2.43
C ARG A 69 0.46 -15.27 3.53
N GLY A 70 0.28 -14.00 3.86
CA GLY A 70 1.00 -13.32 4.93
C GLY A 70 0.41 -13.56 6.33
N VAL A 71 -0.76 -14.19 6.43
CA VAL A 71 -1.38 -14.56 7.71
C VAL A 71 -0.49 -15.58 8.42
N ARG A 72 0.01 -15.23 9.60
CA ARG A 72 0.80 -16.07 10.51
C ARG A 72 -0.07 -16.57 11.67
N THR A 73 -0.99 -15.74 12.13
CA THR A 73 -1.90 -16.06 13.24
C THR A 73 -3.30 -15.54 12.92
N GLY A 74 -4.32 -16.30 13.32
CA GLY A 74 -5.73 -15.89 13.19
C GLY A 74 -6.23 -15.77 11.74
N ARG A 75 -7.03 -14.73 11.49
CA ARG A 75 -7.66 -14.43 10.20
C ARG A 75 -7.33 -13.01 9.77
N ALA A 76 -7.39 -12.75 8.47
CA ALA A 76 -7.24 -11.39 7.96
C ALA A 76 -8.36 -10.47 8.51
N GLY A 77 -7.95 -9.30 9.00
CA GLY A 77 -8.82 -8.35 9.70
C GLY A 77 -8.70 -6.93 9.15
N LEU A 78 -9.67 -6.08 9.51
CA LEU A 78 -9.74 -4.68 9.08
C LEU A 78 -8.55 -3.85 9.61
N ASP A 79 -7.97 -4.25 10.74
CA ASP A 79 -6.78 -3.67 11.36
C ASP A 79 -5.52 -3.76 10.48
N GLN A 80 -5.51 -4.66 9.48
CA GLN A 80 -4.43 -4.80 8.50
C GLN A 80 -4.57 -3.86 7.29
N LEU A 81 -5.68 -3.15 7.16
CA LEU A 81 -5.96 -2.25 6.04
C LEU A 81 -5.55 -0.80 6.37
N CYS A 82 -5.26 -0.03 5.32
CA CYS A 82 -4.77 1.35 5.46
C CYS A 82 -5.87 2.40 5.69
N GLY A 83 -7.14 2.08 5.44
CA GLY A 83 -8.25 3.05 5.49
C GLY A 83 -8.78 3.52 4.14
N HIS A 84 -8.00 3.38 3.07
CA HIS A 84 -8.38 3.85 1.72
C HIS A 84 -9.00 2.75 0.84
N CYS A 85 -9.65 1.76 1.44
CA CYS A 85 -10.23 0.64 0.68
C CYS A 85 -11.53 1.12 0.00
N GLY A 86 -11.67 0.92 -1.31
CA GLY A 86 -12.82 1.42 -2.07
C GLY A 86 -12.82 2.93 -2.32
N ASP A 87 -11.75 3.64 -1.94
CA ASP A 87 -11.58 5.09 -2.13
C ASP A 87 -10.83 5.35 -3.45
N GLY A 88 -11.57 5.74 -4.49
CA GLY A 88 -11.04 6.02 -5.84
C GLY A 88 -10.43 4.81 -6.55
N LYS A 89 -10.53 3.60 -5.99
CA LYS A 89 -9.93 2.38 -6.54
C LYS A 89 -10.75 1.14 -6.17
N ILE A 90 -10.60 0.12 -7.01
CA ILE A 90 -11.17 -1.21 -6.82
C ILE A 90 -10.16 -2.24 -7.33
N ALA A 91 -10.20 -3.45 -6.80
CA ALA A 91 -9.39 -4.56 -7.29
C ALA A 91 -10.28 -5.59 -7.98
N ILE A 92 -9.84 -6.11 -9.12
CA ILE A 92 -10.52 -7.16 -9.87
C ILE A 92 -9.55 -8.33 -10.03
N SER A 93 -9.98 -9.53 -9.62
CA SER A 93 -9.19 -10.75 -9.76
C SER A 93 -9.20 -11.27 -11.20
N PRO A 94 -8.27 -12.18 -11.58
CA PRO A 94 -8.33 -12.86 -12.87
C PRO A 94 -9.62 -13.66 -13.10
N SER A 95 -10.29 -14.11 -12.02
CA SER A 95 -11.59 -14.79 -12.07
C SER A 95 -12.79 -13.82 -12.10
N GLY A 96 -12.54 -12.50 -12.11
CA GLY A 96 -13.55 -11.45 -12.18
C GLY A 96 -14.06 -10.96 -10.83
N GLN A 97 -13.61 -11.53 -9.70
CA GLN A 97 -14.05 -11.12 -8.37
C GLN A 97 -13.61 -9.69 -8.06
N VAL A 98 -14.54 -8.87 -7.56
CA VAL A 98 -14.33 -7.45 -7.25
C VAL A 98 -14.18 -7.25 -5.74
N TRP A 99 -13.15 -6.52 -5.33
CA TRP A 99 -12.85 -6.19 -3.93
C TRP A 99 -12.56 -4.70 -3.75
N PRO A 100 -12.84 -4.10 -2.58
CA PRO A 100 -12.48 -2.72 -2.26
C PRO A 100 -11.00 -2.39 -2.51
N CYS A 101 -10.09 -3.33 -2.26
CA CYS A 101 -8.70 -3.27 -2.70
C CYS A 101 -8.07 -4.68 -2.71
N MET A 102 -6.83 -4.78 -3.23
CA MET A 102 -6.10 -6.06 -3.29
C MET A 102 -5.79 -6.67 -1.93
N PHE A 103 -5.82 -5.88 -0.87
CA PHE A 103 -5.62 -6.33 0.51
C PHE A 103 -6.90 -6.76 1.20
N SER A 104 -8.09 -6.54 0.63
CA SER A 104 -9.38 -6.88 1.25
C SER A 104 -10.08 -8.04 0.54
N ARG A 105 -9.32 -9.05 0.10
CA ARG A 105 -9.84 -10.16 -0.74
C ARG A 105 -10.94 -10.99 -0.09
N TRP A 106 -11.02 -10.97 1.25
CA TRP A 106 -12.09 -11.63 2.01
C TRP A 106 -13.41 -10.83 2.03
N MET A 107 -13.45 -9.63 1.42
CA MET A 107 -14.64 -8.78 1.33
C MET A 107 -15.05 -8.56 -0.13
N PRO A 108 -15.52 -9.60 -0.85
CA PRO A 108 -16.01 -9.43 -2.21
C PRO A 108 -17.28 -8.57 -2.25
N VAL A 109 -17.34 -7.71 -3.27
CA VAL A 109 -18.51 -6.86 -3.55
C VAL A 109 -19.28 -7.29 -4.80
N GLY A 110 -18.69 -8.13 -5.65
CA GLY A 110 -19.35 -8.71 -6.82
C GLY A 110 -18.37 -9.47 -7.73
N ASN A 111 -18.83 -9.79 -8.93
CA ASN A 111 -18.02 -10.41 -9.98
C ASN A 111 -18.37 -9.81 -11.35
N VAL A 112 -17.38 -9.25 -12.06
CA VAL A 112 -17.61 -8.61 -13.38
C VAL A 112 -18.00 -9.59 -14.48
N ARG A 113 -17.88 -10.89 -14.25
CA ARG A 113 -18.37 -11.93 -15.16
C ARG A 113 -19.88 -12.16 -15.04
N GLU A 114 -20.50 -11.69 -13.95
CA GLU A 114 -21.92 -11.91 -13.65
C GLU A 114 -22.75 -10.63 -13.84
N ARG A 115 -22.16 -9.46 -13.53
CA ARG A 115 -22.83 -8.15 -13.58
C ARG A 115 -21.90 -7.07 -14.09
N ALA A 116 -22.47 -6.00 -14.65
CA ALA A 116 -21.68 -4.86 -15.10
C ALA A 116 -20.94 -4.21 -13.92
N LEU A 117 -19.72 -3.72 -14.13
CA LEU A 117 -18.93 -3.11 -13.06
C LEU A 117 -19.67 -1.94 -12.40
N ALA A 118 -20.36 -1.11 -13.19
CA ALA A 118 -21.16 0.00 -12.68
C ALA A 118 -22.23 -0.47 -11.69
N GLU A 119 -22.95 -1.54 -11.99
CA GLU A 119 -23.98 -2.13 -11.12
C GLU A 119 -23.39 -2.71 -9.84
N ILE A 120 -22.19 -3.30 -9.92
CA ILE A 120 -21.48 -3.79 -8.74
C ILE A 120 -21.10 -2.61 -7.83
N LEU A 121 -20.54 -1.55 -8.39
CA LEU A 121 -20.08 -0.37 -7.65
C LEU A 121 -21.24 0.41 -7.01
N SER A 122 -22.37 0.55 -7.69
CA SER A 122 -23.58 1.16 -7.14
C SER A 122 -24.47 0.19 -6.35
N GLY A 123 -24.06 -1.07 -6.25
CA GLY A 123 -24.85 -2.14 -5.66
C GLY A 123 -24.87 -2.13 -4.13
N PRO A 124 -25.88 -2.80 -3.52
CA PRO A 124 -26.06 -2.81 -2.07
C PRO A 124 -24.85 -3.40 -1.32
N ARG A 125 -24.19 -4.42 -1.90
CA ARG A 125 -23.02 -5.04 -1.29
C ARG A 125 -21.83 -4.09 -1.18
N THR A 126 -21.59 -3.27 -2.20
CA THR A 126 -20.54 -2.23 -2.16
C THR A 126 -20.87 -1.18 -1.11
N ALA A 127 -22.14 -0.76 -1.00
CA ALA A 127 -22.58 0.18 0.02
C ALA A 127 -22.39 -0.37 1.45
N GLU A 128 -22.76 -1.63 1.69
CA GLU A 128 -22.59 -2.33 2.97
C GLU A 128 -21.11 -2.43 3.38
N VAL A 129 -20.26 -2.95 2.48
CA VAL A 129 -18.82 -3.07 2.72
C VAL A 129 -18.18 -1.70 2.94
N GLY A 130 -18.59 -0.69 2.16
CA GLY A 130 -18.15 0.69 2.33
C GLY A 130 -18.54 1.26 3.70
N ALA A 131 -19.74 0.97 4.20
CA ALA A 131 -20.18 1.37 5.53
C ALA A 131 -19.33 0.71 6.61
N THR A 132 -19.08 -0.60 6.53
CA THR A 132 -18.19 -1.32 7.47
C THR A 132 -16.79 -0.69 7.52
N LEU A 133 -16.21 -0.40 6.34
CA LEU A 133 -14.89 0.22 6.25
C LEU A 133 -14.90 1.64 6.87
N ARG A 134 -15.88 2.47 6.50
CA ARG A 134 -16.01 3.83 7.07
C ARG A 134 -16.16 3.80 8.58
N THR A 135 -17.02 2.94 9.12
CA THR A 135 -17.21 2.81 10.58
C THR A 135 -15.93 2.38 11.27
N HIS A 136 -15.21 1.39 10.73
CA HIS A 136 -13.97 0.91 11.35
C HIS A 136 -12.84 1.97 11.32
N PHE A 137 -12.76 2.76 10.26
CA PHE A 137 -11.73 3.80 10.13
C PHE A 137 -12.16 5.18 10.63
N ALA A 138 -13.40 5.36 11.10
CA ALA A 138 -13.92 6.64 11.56
C ALA A 138 -13.12 7.25 12.73
N THR A 139 -12.54 6.39 13.57
CA THR A 139 -11.76 6.79 14.74
C THR A 139 -10.26 6.96 14.45
N ARG A 140 -9.80 6.58 13.25
CA ARG A 140 -8.42 6.88 12.87
C ARG A 140 -8.31 8.40 12.69
N PRO A 141 -7.29 9.04 13.29
CA PRO A 141 -7.07 10.45 13.05
C PRO A 141 -6.97 10.65 11.54
N ARG A 142 -7.91 11.42 10.99
CA ARG A 142 -7.80 11.86 9.60
C ARG A 142 -6.49 12.62 9.52
N SER A 143 -5.62 12.25 8.58
CA SER A 143 -4.51 13.14 8.22
C SER A 143 -5.11 14.51 7.95
N ALA A 144 -4.42 15.59 8.33
CA ALA A 144 -4.92 16.96 8.27
C ALA A 144 -5.47 17.40 6.89
N CYS A 145 -5.29 16.58 5.85
CA CYS A 145 -5.94 16.67 4.56
C CYS A 145 -7.00 15.56 4.39
N ASP A 146 -8.19 15.77 4.94
CA ASP A 146 -9.43 15.09 4.53
C ASP A 146 -10.00 15.82 3.30
N PRO A 147 -10.55 15.14 2.27
CA PRO A 147 -11.12 15.79 1.06
C PRO A 147 -12.28 16.77 1.30
N GLN A 148 -12.73 16.97 2.55
CA GLN A 148 -13.55 18.14 2.92
C GLN A 148 -12.78 19.47 2.79
N CYS A 149 -11.45 19.42 2.75
CA CYS A 149 -10.58 20.52 2.36
C CYS A 149 -10.26 20.33 0.86
N GLY A 150 -10.84 21.21 0.03
CA GLY A 150 -10.74 21.14 -1.43
C GLY A 150 -9.30 21.26 -1.97
N PRO A 151 -9.13 21.29 -3.30
CA PRO A 151 -7.82 21.19 -3.97
C PRO A 151 -6.84 22.34 -3.65
N ASN A 152 -7.30 23.38 -2.96
CA ASN A 152 -6.50 24.51 -2.49
C ASN A 152 -6.53 24.56 -0.96
N CYS A 153 -5.60 23.85 -0.33
CA CYS A 153 -5.37 23.91 1.12
C CYS A 153 -4.74 25.25 1.53
N SER A 154 -5.58 26.30 1.66
CA SER A 154 -5.41 27.45 2.56
C SER A 154 -6.71 28.29 2.52
N PRO A 155 -7.22 28.83 3.65
CA PRO A 155 -6.63 28.92 4.99
C PRO A 155 -7.26 27.99 6.05
N ALA A 156 -8.07 27.01 5.64
CA ALA A 156 -8.81 26.15 6.57
C ALA A 156 -7.96 25.15 7.39
N CYS A 157 -6.66 25.05 7.13
CA CYS A 157 -5.75 24.16 7.83
C CYS A 157 -4.56 24.97 8.40
N ASN A 158 -4.43 25.01 9.73
CA ASN A 158 -3.30 25.62 10.43
C ASN A 158 -2.62 24.55 11.32
N PRO A 159 -1.32 24.25 11.14
CA PRO A 159 -0.37 24.84 10.19
C PRO A 159 -0.55 24.39 8.74
N SER A 160 -0.27 25.29 7.80
CA SER A 160 -0.35 25.07 6.33
C SER A 160 0.79 24.19 5.82
N CYS A 161 0.50 23.35 4.83
CA CYS A 161 1.41 22.33 4.29
C CYS A 161 2.27 22.79 3.08
N TRP A 162 2.28 24.08 2.74
CA TRP A 162 3.03 24.63 1.61
C TRP A 162 3.91 25.82 2.05
N PRO A 163 5.12 26.05 1.51
CA PRO A 163 5.89 25.26 0.52
C PRO A 163 6.93 24.31 1.14
N THR A 164 7.09 24.29 2.46
CA THR A 164 8.24 23.66 3.13
C THR A 164 7.99 22.23 3.62
N GLY A 165 6.80 21.65 3.46
CA GLY A 165 6.52 20.25 3.81
C GLY A 165 6.84 19.85 5.26
N ALA A 166 7.13 20.82 6.14
CA ALA A 166 7.62 20.62 7.50
C ALA A 166 6.49 20.59 8.55
N GLY A 167 5.23 20.55 8.11
CA GLY A 167 4.08 20.27 8.96
C GLY A 167 3.80 18.77 9.06
N PRO A 168 2.85 18.32 9.90
CA PRO A 168 2.46 16.91 10.05
C PRO A 168 1.75 16.33 8.79
N CYS A 169 1.98 16.95 7.64
CA CYS A 169 1.37 16.71 6.34
C CYS A 169 2.13 15.60 5.60
N GLY A 170 2.24 14.44 6.22
CA GLY A 170 2.68 13.24 5.52
C GLY A 170 1.54 12.70 4.64
N PRO A 171 1.80 12.28 3.40
CA PRO A 171 0.81 11.52 2.65
C PRO A 171 0.63 10.16 3.34
N ASN A 172 -0.54 9.91 3.93
CA ASN A 172 -0.98 8.54 4.18
C ASN A 172 -1.32 7.91 2.82
N GLY A 173 -0.30 7.49 2.07
CA GLY A 173 -0.32 7.05 0.66
C GLY A 173 -1.18 5.80 0.35
N GLY A 174 -2.25 5.54 1.10
CA GLY A 174 -3.12 4.40 0.87
C GLY A 174 -2.44 3.06 1.14
N CYS A 175 -2.62 2.12 0.22
CA CYS A 175 -1.99 0.79 0.28
C CYS A 175 -0.55 0.81 -0.29
N GLN A 176 0.10 1.98 -0.30
CA GLN A 176 1.49 2.10 -0.71
C GLN A 176 2.40 1.94 0.51
N PRO A 177 3.64 1.46 0.32
CA PRO A 177 4.67 1.50 1.36
C PRO A 177 4.87 2.93 1.90
N ASN A 178 5.25 3.08 3.17
CA ASN A 178 5.55 4.38 3.75
C ASN A 178 6.91 4.88 3.24
N TYR A 179 6.96 6.08 2.67
CA TYR A 179 8.16 6.67 2.06
C TYR A 179 8.95 7.57 3.01
N ASP A 180 8.43 7.85 4.21
CA ASP A 180 9.11 8.66 5.22
C ASP A 180 10.12 7.78 5.97
N ALA A 181 11.39 7.91 5.60
CA ALA A 181 12.53 7.24 6.21
C ALA A 181 13.50 8.27 6.80
#